data_AF-A0A5C7VZQ3-F1
#
_entry.id   AF-A0A5C7VZQ3-F1
#
_cell.length_a   1.000
_cell.length_b   1.000
_cell.length_c   1.000
_cell.angle_alpha   90.00
_cell.angle_beta   90.00
_cell.angle_gamma   90.00
#
_symmetry.space_group_name_H-M   'P 1'
#
loop_
_entity.id
_entity.type
_entity.pdbx_description
1 polymer ?
#
loop_
_entity_poly.entity_id
_entity_poly.type
_entity_poly.pdbx_seq_one_letter_code
_entity_poly.pdbx_strand_id
1 'polypeptide(L)' 'MRNTRKRRQQIQQLLVEHGNVRVAELVEQFDVSPVTIRSDLSQIESQGLA' A
#
# COMPACT_ATOMS: atom_id res chain seq x y z
N MET A 1 -9.40 9.21 -9.10
CA MET A 1 -8.87 8.82 -7.77
C MET A 1 -9.43 7.49 -7.21
N ARG A 2 -10.19 6.69 -7.98
CA ARG A 2 -10.74 5.40 -7.53
C ARG A 2 -9.67 4.30 -7.39
N ASN A 3 -8.67 4.32 -8.28
CA ASN A 3 -7.57 3.37 -8.31
C ASN A 3 -6.67 3.47 -7.06
N THR A 4 -6.39 4.68 -6.56
CA THR A 4 -5.57 4.88 -5.35
C THR A 4 -6.22 4.31 -4.09
N ARG A 5 -7.54 4.53 -3.90
CA ARG A 5 -8.25 3.97 -2.73
C ARG A 5 -8.27 2.45 -2.77
N LYS A 6 -8.58 1.86 -3.92
CA LYS A 6 -8.59 0.40 -4.10
C LYS A 6 -7.21 -0.20 -3.84
N ARG A 7 -6.14 0.41 -4.39
CA ARG A 7 -4.76 -0.03 -4.16
C ARG A 7 -4.40 0.01 -2.67
N ARG A 8 -4.69 1.11 -1.96
CA ARG A 8 -4.43 1.19 -0.51
C ARG A 8 -5.15 0.12 0.30
N GLN A 9 -6.42 -0.17 -0.02
CA GLN A 9 -7.14 -1.26 0.63
C GLN A 9 -6.50 -2.63 0.36
N GLN A 10 -6.05 -2.89 -0.87
CA GLN A 10 -5.34 -4.13 -1.19
C GLN A 10 -4.00 -4.24 -0.45
N ILE A 11 -3.22 -3.15 -0.38
CA ILE A 11 -1.96 -3.12 0.38
C ILE A 11 -2.22 -3.40 1.87
N GLN A 12 -3.26 -2.80 2.46
CA GLN A 12 -3.64 -3.07 3.84
C GLN A 12 -4.03 -4.53 4.06
N GLN A 13 -4.80 -5.12 3.14
CA GLN A 13 -5.17 -6.53 3.22
C GLN A 13 -3.93 -7.44 3.17
N LEU A 14 -2.98 -7.18 2.26
CA LEU A 14 -1.72 -7.92 2.17
C LEU A 14 -0.90 -7.80 3.47
N LEU A 15 -0.87 -6.61 4.08
CA LEU A 15 -0.22 -6.41 5.38
C LEU A 15 -0.86 -7.22 6.50
N VAL A 16 -2.20 -7.34 6.52
CA VAL A 16 -2.92 -8.17 7.52
C VAL A 16 -2.68 -9.65 7.28
N GLU A 17 -2.69 -10.10 6.02
CA GLU A 17 -2.52 -11.51 5.66
C GLU A 17 -1.09 -12.02 5.84
N HIS A 18 -0.10 -11.23 5.41
CA HIS A 18 1.31 -11.64 5.41
C HIS A 18 2.11 -11.08 6.60
N GLY A 19 1.56 -10.10 7.33
CA GLY A 19 2.24 -9.39 8.43
C GLY A 19 3.34 -8.42 7.97
N ASN A 20 3.83 -8.57 6.73
CA ASN A 20 4.82 -7.71 6.10
C ASN A 20 4.65 -7.75 4.58
N VAL A 21 5.07 -6.68 3.91
CA VAL A 21 5.09 -6.58 2.44
C VAL A 21 6.35 -5.84 2.02
N ARG A 22 6.93 -6.18 0.86
CA ARG A 22 8.08 -5.44 0.33
C ARG A 22 7.62 -4.40 -0.67
N VAL A 23 8.21 -3.20 -0.59
CA VAL A 23 7.91 -2.11 -1.53
C VAL A 23 8.18 -2.52 -2.98
N ALA A 24 9.24 -3.29 -3.25
CA ALA A 24 9.55 -3.76 -4.59
C ALA A 24 8.45 -4.66 -5.18
N GLU A 25 7.90 -5.58 -4.38
CA GLU A 25 6.82 -6.47 -4.79
C GLU A 25 5.54 -5.68 -5.10
N LEU A 26 5.20 -4.68 -4.28
CA LEU A 26 4.04 -3.82 -4.52
C LEU A 26 4.21 -2.92 -5.76
N VAL A 27 5.43 -2.45 -6.03
CA VAL A 27 5.75 -1.66 -7.23
C VAL A 27 5.46 -2.47 -8.48
N GLU A 28 5.93 -3.71 -8.53
CA GLU A 28 5.69 -4.63 -9.65
C GLU A 28 4.21 -5.03 -9.75
N GLN A 29 3.57 -5.34 -8.62
CA GLN A 29 2.18 -5.80 -8.58
C GLN A 29 1.17 -4.73 -9.01
N PHE A 30 1.43 -3.47 -8.66
CA PHE A 30 0.50 -2.36 -8.92
C PHE A 30 0.93 -1.45 -10.08
N ASP A 31 2.07 -1.74 -10.73
CA ASP A 31 2.65 -0.96 -11.83
C ASP A 31 2.72 0.55 -11.50
N VAL A 32 3.30 0.86 -10.34
CA VAL A 32 3.45 2.24 -9.87
C VAL A 32 4.85 2.49 -9.31
N SER A 33 5.23 3.76 -9.27
CA SER A 33 6.54 4.13 -8.74
C SER A 33 6.70 3.78 -7.24
N PRO A 34 7.94 3.51 -6.78
CA PRO A 34 8.22 3.29 -5.36
C PRO A 34 7.77 4.46 -4.46
N VAL A 35 7.83 5.70 -4.95
CA VAL A 35 7.36 6.87 -4.20
C VAL A 35 5.84 6.85 -4.02
N THR A 36 5.09 6.34 -5.00
CA THR A 36 3.64 6.14 -4.88
C THR A 36 3.32 5.11 -3.80
N ILE A 37 3.99 3.95 -3.81
CA ILE A 37 3.80 2.92 -2.78
C ILE A 37 4.16 3.45 -1.38
N ARG A 38 5.26 4.18 -1.23
CA ARG A 38 5.62 4.79 0.06
C ARG A 38 4.55 5.76 0.56
N SER A 39 4.03 6.62 -0.32
CA SER A 39 2.94 7.54 0.03
C SER A 39 1.67 6.79 0.43
N ASP A 40 1.34 5.71 -0.28
CA ASP A 40 0.21 4.86 0.05
C ASP A 40 0.37 4.19 1.43
N LEU A 41 1.57 3.66 1.73
CA LEU A 41 1.89 3.08 3.04
C LEU A 41 1.81 4.12 4.15
N SER A 42 2.42 5.30 4.00
CA SER A 42 2.32 6.38 5.00
C SER A 42 0.89 6.81 5.25
N GLN A 43 0.04 6.81 4.22
CA GLN A 43 -1.38 7.11 4.37
C GLN A 43 -2.14 6.01 5.11
N ILE A 44 -1.79 4.74 4.92
CA ILE A 44 -2.37 3.62 5.66
C ILE A 44 -1.94 3.69 7.13
N GLU A 45 -0.66 3.94 7.42
CA GLU A 45 -0.14 4.13 8.77
C GLU A 45 -0.86 5.27 9.49
N SER A 46 -1.04 6.43 8.84
CA SER A 46 -1.76 7.56 9.42
C SER A 46 -3.24 7.29 9.71
N GLN A 47 -3.85 6.31 9.05
CA GLN A 47 -5.25 5.91 9.27
C GLN A 47 -5.39 4.87 10.38
N GLY A 48 -4.33 4.12 10.70
CA GLY A 48 -4.28 3.17 11.82
C GLY A 48 -3.67 3.74 13.10
N LEU A 49 -2.96 4.87 13.01
CA LEU A 49 -2.47 5.66 14.16
C LEU A 49 -3.54 6.70 14.56
N ALA A 50 -4.61 6.23 15.19
CA ALA A 50 -5.57 7.04 15.94
C ALA A 50 -6.05 6.25 17.17
#